data_AF-A0A7S0IRL5-F1
#
_entry.id   AF-A0A7S0IRL5-F1
#
_cell.length_a   1.000
_cell.length_b   1.000
_cell.length_c   1.000
_cell.angle_alpha   90.00
_cell.angle_beta   90.00
_cell.angle_gamma   90.00
#
_symmetry.space_group_name_H-M   'P 1'
#
loop_
_entity.id
_entity.type
_entity.pdbx_description
1 polymer ?
#
loop_
_entity_poly.entity_id
_entity_poly.type
_entity_poly.pdbx_seq_one_letter_code
_entity_poly.pdbx_strand_id
1 'polypeptide(L)'
;PGGGGRHTKSHDVTKSRVLKACQPLRRREMLVAVVTSLSLALPAYRSQHRRQLSQVNILSYQPGSQVTDHANIDLDQKALETALSGYDWSEAMDIYTKGGHSKPKAECTLNTPATVSVDIAKKSAITFTTVHGDSITGKAASTYAAGSTKVTFTYPVAELQVQPESTQCYVGGLAEEHQSTDGCIAVDGAGLSTFIAAGVSYTGTCVNIGGRTLKGFSTKAEDVMYKCSPVAGPNVTWKIGCPYSSYMPFYEYYGEFDYANQIVTAALTGSNATLSFKNGGMSFVGAEDVARKEMTKKGTAYMNVWMYVVRELEDAIDDCVTGCIDCNYASAHAWDEAVAFYTGSLEGETGISQFGHRTGVFGKLLYALADKRAGNFKSAGVLGDSVSGGAKVNHEIFSLFDGGQKWLLNGECRKVRPILQEIVKYMAIPLLQGTLRYAHKVGVDSNDSP
;
A
#
# COMPACT_ATOMS: atom_id res chain seq x y z
N PRO A 1 55.54 22.43 62.56
CA PRO A 1 55.66 23.91 62.43
C PRO A 1 54.47 24.43 61.61
N GLY A 2 53.64 25.31 62.20
CA GLY A 2 52.24 25.50 61.74
C GLY A 2 51.36 24.30 62.12
N GLY A 3 50.14 24.43 62.64
CA GLY A 3 49.37 25.62 63.02
C GLY A 3 48.26 25.97 62.02
N GLY A 4 46.98 26.11 62.40
CA GLY A 4 46.39 25.82 63.71
C GLY A 4 45.01 26.45 63.94
N GLY A 5 43.93 25.68 63.76
CA GLY A 5 42.54 26.08 64.06
C GLY A 5 41.60 26.12 62.84
N ARG A 6 40.26 26.07 62.99
CA ARG A 6 39.46 25.85 64.22
C ARG A 6 38.00 25.48 63.88
N HIS A 7 37.41 24.47 64.57
CA HIS A 7 35.95 24.15 64.67
C HIS A 7 35.22 23.70 63.37
N THR A 8 34.18 22.85 63.35
CA THR A 8 33.42 22.04 64.37
C THR A 8 32.83 20.78 63.67
N LYS A 9 32.84 19.56 64.25
CA LYS A 9 31.75 18.84 64.97
C LYS A 9 30.34 18.84 64.30
N SER A 10 29.49 17.80 64.33
CA SER A 10 29.50 16.35 64.74
C SER A 10 28.07 15.77 64.49
N HIS A 11 27.66 14.49 64.48
CA HIS A 11 28.13 13.14 64.92
C HIS A 11 27.92 12.12 63.73
N ASP A 12 28.02 10.77 63.74
CA ASP A 12 27.80 9.62 64.68
C ASP A 12 26.28 9.29 64.92
N VAL A 13 25.78 8.07 65.14
CA VAL A 13 26.38 6.81 65.68
C VAL A 13 25.75 5.50 65.09
N THR A 14 26.49 4.37 65.12
CA THR A 14 26.09 2.91 65.18
C THR A 14 24.94 2.34 64.32
N LYS A 15 25.10 1.27 63.48
CA LYS A 15 25.47 -0.17 63.72
C LYS A 15 24.43 -1.02 64.49
N SER A 16 24.06 -2.21 63.96
CA SER A 16 24.48 -3.55 64.50
C SER A 16 23.59 -4.77 64.11
N ARG A 17 24.20 -5.81 63.47
CA ARG A 17 23.97 -7.29 63.62
C ARG A 17 22.57 -7.95 63.41
N VAL A 18 22.42 -9.30 63.32
CA VAL A 18 23.06 -10.35 62.48
C VAL A 18 22.32 -11.72 62.63
N LEU A 19 21.92 -12.35 61.49
CA LEU A 19 21.67 -13.78 61.16
C LEU A 19 20.90 -14.79 62.08
N LYS A 20 20.37 -15.84 61.40
CA LYS A 20 19.71 -17.10 61.85
C LYS A 20 18.21 -16.98 62.18
N ALA A 21 17.36 -18.01 62.02
CA ALA A 21 17.54 -19.42 61.61
C ALA A 21 16.46 -19.89 60.59
N CYS A 22 16.24 -21.20 60.41
CA CYS A 22 15.39 -21.80 59.35
C CYS A 22 14.31 -22.77 59.91
N GLN A 23 13.41 -23.21 59.03
CA GLN A 23 12.42 -24.31 59.12
C GLN A 23 11.01 -24.05 59.75
N PRO A 24 9.97 -24.84 59.38
CA PRO A 24 8.59 -24.34 59.24
C PRO A 24 7.51 -25.05 60.08
N LEU A 25 6.29 -24.49 60.10
CA LEU A 25 5.07 -25.11 60.66
C LEU A 25 3.86 -25.04 59.70
N ARG A 26 2.80 -25.80 60.01
CA ARG A 26 1.69 -26.14 59.09
C ARG A 26 0.34 -25.53 59.51
N ARG A 27 -0.47 -25.21 58.49
CA ARG A 27 -1.96 -25.23 58.36
C ARG A 27 -2.87 -25.06 59.60
N ARG A 28 -4.00 -24.38 59.33
CA ARG A 28 -5.24 -24.19 60.11
C ARG A 28 -5.18 -23.11 61.19
N GLU A 29 -6.14 -22.18 61.28
CA GLU A 29 -7.25 -21.79 60.36
C GLU A 29 -7.35 -20.22 60.47
N MET A 30 -8.41 -19.42 60.30
CA MET A 30 -9.86 -19.63 60.14
C MET A 30 -10.45 -18.65 59.09
N LEU A 31 -11.33 -17.69 59.44
CA LEU A 31 -12.21 -16.98 58.49
C LEU A 31 -12.30 -15.44 58.64
N VAL A 32 -12.49 -14.79 57.48
CA VAL A 32 -13.23 -13.52 57.20
C VAL A 32 -12.79 -12.19 57.86
N ALA A 33 -12.28 -11.29 57.02
CA ALA A 33 -12.66 -9.86 57.01
C ALA A 33 -12.38 -9.18 55.64
N VAL A 34 -13.46 -8.73 54.99
CA VAL A 34 -13.61 -7.52 54.12
C VAL A 34 -12.42 -7.04 53.24
N VAL A 35 -12.55 -7.28 51.92
CA VAL A 35 -12.56 -6.27 50.81
C VAL A 35 -11.81 -4.94 51.08
N THR A 36 -10.79 -4.51 50.32
CA THR A 36 -10.83 -4.17 48.88
C THR A 36 -9.41 -4.05 48.28
N SER A 37 -9.32 -4.00 46.94
CA SER A 37 -8.28 -3.29 46.15
C SER A 37 -6.79 -3.49 46.49
N LEU A 38 -6.10 -4.35 45.71
CA LEU A 38 -4.90 -3.93 44.98
C LEU A 38 -4.59 -4.78 43.74
N SER A 39 -5.56 -4.92 42.84
CA SER A 39 -5.32 -5.46 41.49
C SER A 39 -4.51 -4.44 40.69
N LEU A 40 -3.18 -4.47 40.81
CA LEU A 40 -2.26 -3.70 39.99
C LEU A 40 -2.34 -4.19 38.54
N ALA A 41 -3.26 -3.57 37.79
CA ALA A 41 -3.42 -3.75 36.36
C ALA A 41 -2.22 -3.11 35.63
N LEU A 42 -1.09 -3.82 35.64
CA LEU A 42 -0.06 -3.64 34.62
C LEU A 42 -0.77 -3.79 33.26
N PRO A 43 -0.74 -2.77 32.38
CA PRO A 43 -1.25 -2.91 31.04
C PRO A 43 -0.35 -3.91 30.32
N ALA A 44 -0.81 -5.17 30.25
CA ALA A 44 -0.15 -6.18 29.44
C ALA A 44 -0.20 -5.70 28.00
N TYR A 45 0.93 -5.17 27.51
CA TYR A 45 1.11 -4.74 26.13
C TYR A 45 1.07 -6.00 25.24
N ARG A 46 -0.15 -6.47 24.98
CA ARG A 46 -0.43 -7.53 24.03
C ARG A 46 -0.10 -6.98 22.65
N SER A 47 1.16 -7.18 22.26
CA SER A 47 1.57 -7.25 20.87
C SER A 47 0.47 -7.99 20.10
N GLN A 48 -0.23 -7.27 19.22
CA GLN A 48 -1.43 -7.79 18.55
C GLN A 48 -1.07 -8.73 17.39
N HIS A 49 0.23 -9.03 17.23
CA HIS A 49 0.81 -10.00 16.31
C HIS A 49 0.48 -11.44 16.75
N ARG A 50 -0.78 -11.81 16.62
CA ARG A 50 -1.21 -13.21 16.50
C ARG A 50 -0.44 -13.80 15.31
N ARG A 51 0.37 -14.84 15.53
CA ARG A 51 1.12 -15.50 14.44
C ARG A 51 0.15 -16.17 13.46
N GLN A 52 -0.23 -15.44 12.41
CA GLN A 52 -0.84 -15.95 11.20
C GLN A 52 0.24 -16.81 10.49
N LEU A 53 -0.11 -18.02 10.05
CA LEU A 53 0.89 -19.01 9.60
C LEU A 53 1.35 -18.81 8.15
N SER A 54 0.57 -18.11 7.34
CA SER A 54 0.90 -17.65 5.99
C SER A 54 -0.06 -16.51 5.60
N GLN A 55 0.40 -15.56 4.80
CA GLN A 55 -0.48 -14.73 3.97
C GLN A 55 -0.87 -15.53 2.71
N VAL A 56 -1.76 -14.99 1.87
CA VAL A 56 -2.00 -15.58 0.54
C VAL A 56 -0.86 -15.21 -0.41
N ASN A 57 -0.37 -16.20 -1.15
CA ASN A 57 0.76 -16.02 -2.06
C ASN A 57 0.40 -15.10 -3.22
N ILE A 58 1.39 -14.31 -3.66
CA ILE A 58 1.33 -13.63 -4.96
C ILE A 58 2.14 -14.51 -5.92
N LEU A 59 1.47 -15.39 -6.66
CA LEU A 59 2.13 -16.40 -7.49
C LEU A 59 3.06 -17.31 -6.66
N SER A 60 4.37 -17.32 -6.96
CA SER A 60 5.38 -18.03 -6.16
C SER A 60 5.85 -17.28 -4.91
N TYR A 61 5.60 -15.96 -4.85
CA TYR A 61 6.06 -15.10 -3.76
C TYR A 61 5.18 -15.24 -2.53
N GLN A 62 5.80 -15.31 -1.35
CA GLN A 62 5.13 -15.47 -0.05
C GLN A 62 5.23 -14.17 0.75
N PRO A 63 4.21 -13.29 0.74
CA PRO A 63 4.29 -12.02 1.46
C PRO A 63 4.31 -12.23 2.98
N GLY A 64 5.11 -11.41 3.68
CA GLY A 64 5.21 -11.40 5.13
C GLY A 64 4.07 -10.63 5.81
N SER A 65 3.31 -9.86 5.03
CA SER A 65 2.27 -8.93 5.48
C SER A 65 1.01 -8.98 4.61
N GLN A 66 -0.13 -8.54 5.16
CA GLN A 66 -1.38 -8.49 4.40
C GLN A 66 -1.35 -7.36 3.37
N VAL A 67 -1.18 -7.71 2.09
CA VAL A 67 -1.16 -6.76 0.95
C VAL A 67 -2.26 -7.01 -0.09
N THR A 68 -3.24 -7.86 0.23
CA THR A 68 -4.38 -8.21 -0.63
C THR A 68 -5.10 -7.01 -1.25
N ASP A 69 -5.38 -5.95 -0.47
CA ASP A 69 -6.02 -4.73 -0.96
C ASP A 69 -5.14 -3.92 -1.92
N HIS A 70 -3.82 -4.07 -1.85
CA HIS A 70 -2.86 -3.37 -2.70
C HIS A 70 -2.88 -3.97 -4.11
N ALA A 71 -2.91 -5.31 -4.21
CA ALA A 71 -3.09 -6.03 -5.46
C ALA A 71 -4.37 -5.60 -6.19
N ASN A 72 -5.47 -5.37 -5.47
CA ASN A 72 -6.76 -4.94 -6.01
C ASN A 72 -6.77 -3.58 -6.75
N ILE A 73 -5.67 -2.81 -6.80
CA ILE A 73 -5.61 -1.63 -7.68
C ILE A 73 -5.76 -2.02 -9.17
N ASP A 74 -5.49 -3.27 -9.52
CA ASP A 74 -5.69 -3.78 -10.88
C ASP A 74 -7.16 -3.98 -11.25
N LEU A 75 -8.07 -4.03 -10.27
CA LEU A 75 -9.52 -4.00 -10.48
C LEU A 75 -10.00 -2.59 -10.84
N ASP A 76 -9.39 -1.55 -10.26
CA ASP A 76 -9.60 -0.16 -10.70
C ASP A 76 -9.06 0.05 -12.12
N GLN A 77 -7.89 -0.52 -12.46
CA GLN A 77 -7.39 -0.55 -13.84
C GLN A 77 -8.32 -1.35 -14.78
N LYS A 78 -8.92 -2.45 -14.32
CA LYS A 78 -9.87 -3.24 -15.11
C LYS A 78 -11.15 -2.44 -15.41
N ALA A 79 -11.73 -1.79 -14.40
CA ALA A 79 -12.91 -0.96 -14.57
C ALA A 79 -12.62 0.24 -15.49
N LEU A 80 -11.49 0.91 -15.31
CA LEU A 80 -11.01 1.98 -16.20
C LEU A 80 -10.92 1.50 -17.65
N GLU A 81 -10.38 0.30 -17.89
CA GLU A 81 -10.36 -0.29 -19.23
C GLU A 81 -11.74 -0.66 -19.80
N THR A 82 -12.74 -0.94 -18.95
CA THR A 82 -14.13 -1.16 -19.35
C THR A 82 -14.78 0.15 -19.78
N ALA A 83 -14.71 1.21 -18.97
CA ALA A 83 -15.20 2.55 -19.31
C ALA A 83 -14.59 3.05 -20.64
N LEU A 84 -13.27 2.96 -20.74
CA LEU A 84 -12.52 3.29 -21.96
C LEU A 84 -12.85 2.36 -23.15
N SER A 85 -13.48 1.20 -22.94
CA SER A 85 -13.86 0.32 -24.05
C SER A 85 -14.95 0.95 -24.92
N GLY A 86 -15.95 1.58 -24.29
CA GLY A 86 -17.03 2.36 -24.93
C GLY A 86 -16.74 3.87 -25.06
N TYR A 87 -15.56 4.32 -24.62
CA TYR A 87 -15.16 5.74 -24.55
C TYR A 87 -15.96 6.58 -23.53
N ASP A 88 -16.41 5.99 -22.42
CA ASP A 88 -16.94 6.78 -21.32
C ASP A 88 -15.78 7.48 -20.58
N TRP A 89 -15.54 8.73 -20.98
CA TRP A 89 -14.53 9.61 -20.39
C TRP A 89 -14.92 10.09 -18.98
N SER A 90 -16.20 10.03 -18.61
CA SER A 90 -16.71 10.47 -17.31
C SER A 90 -16.48 9.37 -16.27
N GLU A 91 -16.93 8.15 -16.53
CA GLU A 91 -16.67 6.98 -15.69
C GLU A 91 -15.16 6.72 -15.61
N ALA A 92 -14.42 6.77 -16.72
CA ALA A 92 -12.96 6.59 -16.69
C ALA A 92 -12.25 7.67 -15.85
N MET A 93 -12.74 8.92 -15.84
CA MET A 93 -12.21 9.96 -14.94
C MET A 93 -12.56 9.70 -13.48
N ASP A 94 -13.78 9.24 -13.20
CA ASP A 94 -14.23 8.93 -11.84
C ASP A 94 -13.46 7.74 -11.25
N ILE A 95 -13.30 6.64 -12.00
CA ILE A 95 -12.47 5.50 -11.58
C ILE A 95 -11.02 5.94 -11.37
N TYR A 96 -10.46 6.74 -12.29
CA TYR A 96 -9.08 7.23 -12.19
C TYR A 96 -8.84 8.10 -10.93
N THR A 97 -9.80 8.97 -10.61
CA THR A 97 -9.67 9.97 -9.53
C THR A 97 -10.10 9.44 -8.16
N LYS A 98 -11.17 8.66 -8.08
CA LYS A 98 -11.82 8.17 -6.84
C LYS A 98 -11.47 6.73 -6.49
N GLY A 99 -11.11 5.89 -7.47
CA GLY A 99 -10.90 4.45 -7.30
C GLY A 99 -12.17 3.71 -6.84
N GLY A 100 -12.04 2.42 -6.53
CA GLY A 100 -13.16 1.62 -6.02
C GLY A 100 -12.76 0.42 -5.17
N HIS A 101 -11.75 -0.33 -5.62
CA HIS A 101 -11.41 -1.64 -5.03
C HIS A 101 -10.24 -1.60 -4.04
N SER A 102 -9.39 -0.57 -4.11
CA SER A 102 -8.13 -0.51 -3.37
C SER A 102 -8.25 0.32 -2.07
N LYS A 103 -7.98 -0.31 -0.92
CA LYS A 103 -8.02 0.28 0.44
C LYS A 103 -9.37 0.93 0.81
N PRO A 104 -10.54 0.33 0.55
CA PRO A 104 -11.84 1.01 0.68
C PRO A 104 -12.07 1.58 2.08
N LYS A 105 -12.78 2.72 2.16
CA LYS A 105 -13.00 3.51 3.38
C LYS A 105 -14.42 4.06 3.46
N ALA A 106 -14.85 4.39 4.68
CA ALA A 106 -15.87 5.41 4.91
C ALA A 106 -15.21 6.72 5.36
N GLU A 107 -15.66 7.86 4.83
CA GLU A 107 -15.49 9.17 5.47
C GLU A 107 -16.83 9.63 6.05
N CYS A 108 -16.87 9.81 7.37
CA CYS A 108 -18.07 10.15 8.11
C CYS A 108 -17.99 11.57 8.66
N THR A 109 -18.99 12.40 8.32
CA THR A 109 -19.21 13.69 8.98
C THR A 109 -20.13 13.48 10.17
N LEU A 110 -19.68 13.87 11.36
CA LEU A 110 -20.32 13.51 12.62
C LEU A 110 -21.61 14.31 12.89
N ASN A 111 -22.61 13.63 13.45
CA ASN A 111 -23.89 14.21 13.85
C ASN A 111 -24.11 14.10 15.37
N THR A 112 -24.09 12.89 15.93
CA THR A 112 -24.27 12.68 17.38
C THR A 112 -23.28 11.64 17.93
N PRO A 113 -22.32 12.03 18.80
CA PRO A 113 -21.86 13.40 19.06
C PRO A 113 -21.37 14.11 17.79
N ALA A 114 -21.58 15.42 17.68
CA ALA A 114 -21.16 16.23 16.52
C ALA A 114 -19.64 16.39 16.37
N THR A 115 -18.87 16.00 17.39
CA THR A 115 -17.40 16.01 17.39
C THR A 115 -16.83 14.79 18.12
N VAL A 116 -15.63 14.39 17.70
CA VAL A 116 -14.82 13.38 18.40
C VAL A 116 -14.67 13.77 19.87
N SER A 117 -15.09 12.91 20.79
CA SER A 117 -15.13 13.22 22.23
C SER A 117 -13.82 12.93 22.97
N VAL A 118 -12.95 12.11 22.39
CA VAL A 118 -11.61 11.76 22.90
C VAL A 118 -10.74 11.34 21.72
N ASP A 119 -9.44 11.66 21.75
CA ASP A 119 -8.51 11.41 20.64
C ASP A 119 -8.56 9.96 20.11
N ILE A 120 -8.90 9.81 18.83
CA ILE A 120 -8.89 8.53 18.11
C ILE A 120 -7.54 8.45 17.39
N ALA A 121 -6.62 7.64 17.88
CA ALA A 121 -5.30 7.48 17.27
C ALA A 121 -5.36 6.75 15.91
N LYS A 122 -4.40 7.05 15.02
CA LYS A 122 -4.23 6.31 13.76
C LYS A 122 -4.11 4.80 14.00
N LYS A 123 -4.77 4.00 13.17
CA LYS A 123 -4.95 2.53 13.30
C LYS A 123 -5.82 2.06 14.47
N SER A 124 -6.42 2.94 15.29
CA SER A 124 -7.40 2.54 16.32
C SER A 124 -8.58 1.78 15.70
N ALA A 125 -9.07 0.77 16.43
CA ALA A 125 -10.24 -0.01 16.04
C ALA A 125 -11.51 0.87 15.99
N ILE A 126 -12.28 0.73 14.91
CA ILE A 126 -13.59 1.34 14.74
C ILE A 126 -14.57 0.25 14.31
N THR A 127 -15.59 -0.01 15.11
CA THR A 127 -16.54 -1.11 14.91
C THR A 127 -17.88 -0.58 14.41
N PHE A 128 -18.47 -1.23 13.42
CA PHE A 128 -19.73 -0.80 12.78
C PHE A 128 -20.49 -2.01 12.24
N THR A 129 -21.75 -1.79 11.85
CA THR A 129 -22.59 -2.81 11.19
C THR A 129 -22.55 -2.59 9.68
N THR A 130 -22.42 -3.67 8.91
CA THR A 130 -22.45 -3.61 7.44
C THR A 130 -23.88 -3.56 6.88
N VAL A 131 -24.04 -3.27 5.59
CA VAL A 131 -25.31 -3.40 4.86
C VAL A 131 -25.86 -4.83 4.95
N HIS A 132 -24.99 -5.85 4.87
CA HIS A 132 -25.34 -7.26 5.08
C HIS A 132 -25.70 -7.61 6.55
N GLY A 133 -25.46 -6.70 7.50
CA GLY A 133 -25.82 -6.84 8.92
C GLY A 133 -24.70 -7.36 9.83
N ASP A 134 -23.50 -7.61 9.31
CA ASP A 134 -22.36 -8.10 10.07
C ASP A 134 -21.74 -7.00 10.94
N SER A 135 -21.34 -7.32 12.17
CA SER A 135 -20.58 -6.40 13.02
C SER A 135 -19.08 -6.60 12.81
N ILE A 136 -18.44 -5.66 12.11
CA ILE A 136 -17.03 -5.75 11.70
C ILE A 136 -16.21 -4.57 12.23
N THR A 137 -14.89 -4.72 12.23
CA THR A 137 -13.96 -3.71 12.78
C THR A 137 -12.97 -3.22 11.74
N GLY A 138 -13.16 -1.96 11.34
CA GLY A 138 -12.22 -1.17 10.55
C GLY A 138 -11.14 -0.50 11.40
N LYS A 139 -10.32 0.35 10.76
CA LYS A 139 -9.19 1.05 11.39
C LYS A 139 -9.20 2.53 11.05
N ALA A 140 -9.03 3.40 12.05
CA ALA A 140 -8.92 4.85 11.87
C ALA A 140 -7.77 5.21 10.91
N ALA A 141 -8.08 5.94 9.83
CA ALA A 141 -7.13 6.19 8.74
C ALA A 141 -6.05 7.22 9.11
N SER A 142 -6.40 8.17 9.99
CA SER A 142 -5.51 9.15 10.62
C SER A 142 -5.70 9.17 12.14
N THR A 143 -4.96 10.01 12.84
CA THR A 143 -5.31 10.45 14.19
C THR A 143 -6.34 11.58 14.08
N TYR A 144 -7.41 11.50 14.87
CA TYR A 144 -8.46 12.52 14.98
C TYR A 144 -8.49 13.03 16.42
N ALA A 145 -8.12 14.29 16.63
CA ALA A 145 -8.13 14.90 17.96
C ALA A 145 -9.57 15.18 18.43
N ALA A 146 -9.77 15.27 19.74
CA ALA A 146 -11.03 15.75 20.32
C ALA A 146 -11.46 17.09 19.69
N GLY A 147 -12.75 17.23 19.37
CA GLY A 147 -13.28 18.36 18.60
C GLY A 147 -13.31 18.15 17.07
N SER A 148 -12.70 17.10 16.52
CA SER A 148 -12.78 16.79 15.08
C SER A 148 -14.23 16.51 14.64
N THR A 149 -14.69 17.11 13.54
CA THR A 149 -16.06 16.92 12.98
C THR A 149 -16.16 15.83 11.93
N LYS A 150 -15.02 15.25 11.51
CA LYS A 150 -14.94 14.14 10.55
C LYS A 150 -14.06 13.02 11.11
N VAL A 151 -14.42 11.78 10.77
CA VAL A 151 -13.61 10.57 11.00
C VAL A 151 -13.59 9.74 9.73
N THR A 152 -12.42 9.26 9.32
CA THR A 152 -12.26 8.35 8.18
C THR A 152 -11.70 7.03 8.68
N PHE A 153 -12.25 5.90 8.23
CA PHE A 153 -11.74 4.58 8.57
C PHE A 153 -11.74 3.63 7.37
N THR A 154 -10.77 2.72 7.34
CA THR A 154 -10.73 1.66 6.33
C THR A 154 -11.70 0.55 6.71
N TYR A 155 -12.38 -0.03 5.74
CA TYR A 155 -12.98 -1.35 5.89
C TYR A 155 -11.89 -2.39 6.20
N PRO A 156 -12.21 -3.47 6.94
CA PRO A 156 -11.35 -4.64 6.94
C PRO A 156 -11.31 -5.24 5.54
N VAL A 157 -10.26 -6.01 5.28
CA VAL A 157 -9.99 -6.66 4.00
C VAL A 157 -9.79 -8.13 4.32
N ALA A 158 -10.40 -9.03 3.56
CA ALA A 158 -10.18 -10.47 3.72
C ALA A 158 -8.71 -10.84 3.44
N GLU A 159 -8.26 -11.94 4.02
CA GLU A 159 -6.91 -12.46 3.75
C GLU A 159 -6.81 -13.05 2.33
N LEU A 160 -7.94 -13.52 1.78
CA LEU A 160 -8.08 -14.18 0.46
C LEU A 160 -7.87 -13.21 -0.72
N GLN A 161 -7.11 -13.65 -1.74
CA GLN A 161 -6.85 -12.88 -2.98
C GLN A 161 -8.12 -12.42 -3.71
N VAL A 162 -9.21 -13.18 -3.56
CA VAL A 162 -10.58 -12.75 -3.92
C VAL A 162 -11.38 -12.64 -2.63
N GLN A 163 -11.91 -11.44 -2.34
CA GLN A 163 -12.78 -11.22 -1.19
C GLN A 163 -14.18 -11.79 -1.44
N PRO A 164 -14.82 -12.50 -0.49
CA PRO A 164 -16.24 -12.87 -0.58
C PRO A 164 -17.12 -11.63 -0.76
N GLU A 165 -18.15 -11.69 -1.61
CA GLU A 165 -19.02 -10.55 -1.97
C GLU A 165 -19.59 -9.84 -0.75
N SER A 166 -20.07 -10.59 0.26
CA SER A 166 -20.58 -10.06 1.53
C SER A 166 -19.58 -9.25 2.38
N THR A 167 -18.28 -9.32 2.06
CA THR A 167 -17.21 -8.55 2.72
C THR A 167 -16.71 -7.36 1.90
N GLN A 168 -17.19 -7.21 0.66
CA GLN A 168 -16.75 -6.15 -0.25
C GLN A 168 -17.47 -4.83 0.05
N CYS A 169 -16.70 -3.75 0.06
CA CYS A 169 -17.21 -2.39 -0.09
C CYS A 169 -16.47 -1.76 -1.27
N TYR A 170 -16.87 -2.09 -2.49
CA TYR A 170 -16.25 -1.64 -3.74
C TYR A 170 -17.14 -0.58 -4.37
N VAL A 171 -16.76 0.68 -4.15
CA VAL A 171 -17.59 1.87 -4.33
C VAL A 171 -16.71 3.11 -4.45
N GLY A 172 -17.23 4.18 -5.07
CA GLY A 172 -16.53 5.47 -5.17
C GLY A 172 -16.58 6.04 -6.58
N GLY A 173 -15.69 5.57 -7.44
CA GLY A 173 -15.64 5.94 -8.87
C GLY A 173 -16.26 4.92 -9.82
N LEU A 174 -16.76 3.78 -9.31
CA LEU A 174 -17.36 2.72 -10.13
C LEU A 174 -18.82 3.06 -10.50
N ALA A 175 -19.25 2.72 -11.72
CA ALA A 175 -20.66 2.73 -12.11
C ALA A 175 -21.52 1.86 -11.17
N GLU A 176 -22.81 2.16 -11.01
CA GLU A 176 -23.69 1.59 -9.98
C GLU A 176 -23.85 0.06 -10.14
N GLU A 177 -23.96 -0.42 -11.39
CA GLU A 177 -23.98 -1.84 -11.76
C GLU A 177 -22.64 -2.57 -11.54
N HIS A 178 -21.59 -1.86 -11.11
CA HIS A 178 -20.26 -2.39 -10.82
C HIS A 178 -19.86 -2.16 -9.35
N GLN A 179 -20.78 -1.63 -8.52
CA GLN A 179 -20.57 -1.48 -7.08
C GLN A 179 -20.93 -2.76 -6.31
N SER A 180 -20.22 -2.98 -5.20
CA SER A 180 -20.58 -4.00 -4.21
C SER A 180 -20.64 -3.33 -2.83
N THR A 181 -21.80 -3.39 -2.19
CA THR A 181 -22.15 -2.58 -1.02
C THR A 181 -22.35 -3.38 0.26
N ASP A 182 -22.44 -4.70 0.20
CA ASP A 182 -22.77 -5.59 1.32
C ASP A 182 -21.86 -5.39 2.54
N GLY A 183 -20.55 -5.22 2.32
CA GLY A 183 -19.54 -4.98 3.34
C GLY A 183 -19.35 -3.50 3.71
N CYS A 184 -20.03 -2.57 3.03
CA CYS A 184 -20.03 -1.15 3.41
C CYS A 184 -20.80 -0.92 4.72
N ILE A 185 -20.56 0.20 5.40
CA ILE A 185 -21.30 0.58 6.60
C ILE A 185 -22.78 0.81 6.26
N ALA A 186 -23.67 0.27 7.10
CA ALA A 186 -25.10 0.47 6.97
C ALA A 186 -25.50 1.95 7.11
N VAL A 187 -26.60 2.32 6.46
CA VAL A 187 -27.25 3.63 6.58
C VAL A 187 -28.69 3.39 7.04
N ASP A 188 -29.14 4.15 8.04
CA ASP A 188 -30.50 4.07 8.58
C ASP A 188 -31.54 4.84 7.75
N GLY A 189 -32.82 4.72 8.13
CA GLY A 189 -33.92 5.43 7.48
C GLY A 189 -33.91 6.97 7.63
N ALA A 190 -32.93 7.53 8.34
CA ALA A 190 -32.67 8.97 8.45
C ALA A 190 -31.42 9.42 7.66
N GLY A 191 -30.76 8.52 6.94
CA GLY A 191 -29.54 8.83 6.17
C GLY A 191 -28.26 8.87 7.03
N LEU A 192 -28.27 8.21 8.20
CA LEU A 192 -27.15 8.18 9.13
C LEU A 192 -26.57 6.77 9.26
N SER A 193 -25.24 6.68 9.32
CA SER A 193 -24.51 5.48 9.68
C SER A 193 -24.09 5.54 11.15
N THR A 194 -24.00 4.38 11.81
CA THR A 194 -23.57 4.27 13.21
C THR A 194 -22.27 3.47 13.34
N PHE A 195 -21.30 4.00 14.07
CA PHE A 195 -20.04 3.32 14.39
C PHE A 195 -19.55 3.64 15.80
N ILE A 196 -18.73 2.75 16.37
CA ILE A 196 -18.12 2.88 17.70
C ILE A 196 -16.63 3.12 17.55
N ALA A 197 -16.12 4.22 18.11
CA ALA A 197 -14.71 4.58 18.13
C ALA A 197 -14.29 4.99 19.55
N ALA A 198 -13.16 4.46 20.04
CA ALA A 198 -12.67 4.68 21.42
C ALA A 198 -13.71 4.40 22.53
N GLY A 199 -14.67 3.50 22.29
CA GLY A 199 -15.77 3.17 23.21
C GLY A 199 -16.97 4.12 23.17
N VAL A 200 -16.93 5.19 22.35
CA VAL A 200 -18.03 6.12 22.12
C VAL A 200 -18.77 5.73 20.84
N SER A 201 -20.10 5.70 20.89
CA SER A 201 -20.95 5.51 19.71
C SER A 201 -21.18 6.86 19.02
N TYR A 202 -20.98 6.89 17.70
CA TYR A 202 -21.18 8.05 16.84
C TYR A 202 -22.21 7.72 15.76
N THR A 203 -23.11 8.65 15.47
CA THR A 203 -23.88 8.70 14.22
C THR A 203 -23.33 9.80 13.31
N GLY A 204 -23.43 9.60 12.00
CA GLY A 204 -22.99 10.60 11.03
C GLY A 204 -23.34 10.22 9.58
N THR A 205 -23.28 11.19 8.68
CA THR A 205 -23.41 10.93 7.23
C THR A 205 -22.06 10.42 6.72
N CYS A 206 -22.01 9.15 6.35
CA CYS A 206 -20.82 8.50 5.81
C CYS A 206 -20.87 8.40 4.28
N VAL A 207 -19.75 8.69 3.62
CA VAL A 207 -19.54 8.48 2.18
C VAL A 207 -18.48 7.39 2.01
N ASN A 208 -18.80 6.37 1.22
CA ASN A 208 -17.90 5.25 0.96
C ASN A 208 -17.04 5.52 -0.27
N ILE A 209 -15.73 5.29 -0.18
CA ILE A 209 -14.73 5.72 -1.17
C ILE A 209 -13.58 4.71 -1.35
N GLY A 210 -13.01 4.68 -2.56
CA GLY A 210 -11.70 4.10 -2.80
C GLY A 210 -10.61 4.84 -2.00
N GLY A 211 -9.68 4.08 -1.39
CA GLY A 211 -8.69 4.65 -0.46
C GLY A 211 -7.27 4.77 -1.00
N ARG A 212 -6.96 4.10 -2.11
CA ARG A 212 -5.86 4.37 -3.05
C ARG A 212 -6.47 4.49 -4.45
N THR A 213 -5.87 5.31 -5.31
CA THR A 213 -6.37 5.58 -6.67
C THR A 213 -5.21 5.68 -7.65
N LEU A 214 -5.45 5.33 -8.91
CA LEU A 214 -4.43 5.40 -9.97
C LEU A 214 -3.87 6.82 -10.14
N LYS A 215 -4.70 7.85 -9.94
CA LYS A 215 -4.26 9.24 -9.85
C LYS A 215 -3.29 9.49 -8.70
N GLY A 216 -3.67 9.04 -7.49
CA GLY A 216 -2.93 9.27 -6.25
C GLY A 216 -1.50 8.72 -6.23
N PHE A 217 -1.17 7.79 -7.13
CA PHE A 217 0.18 7.26 -7.33
C PHE A 217 1.14 8.26 -7.99
N SER A 218 0.64 9.19 -8.82
CA SER A 218 1.46 10.22 -9.46
C SER A 218 1.36 11.57 -8.75
N THR A 219 0.17 11.98 -8.30
CA THR A 219 -0.02 13.31 -7.65
C THR A 219 0.64 13.45 -6.27
N LYS A 220 1.25 12.39 -5.74
CA LYS A 220 2.01 12.40 -4.48
C LYS A 220 3.53 12.34 -4.68
N ALA A 221 4.00 12.19 -5.93
CA ALA A 221 5.39 11.84 -6.21
C ALA A 221 6.39 12.90 -5.69
N GLU A 222 6.01 14.18 -5.66
CA GLU A 222 6.83 15.22 -5.03
C GLU A 222 7.08 14.90 -3.55
N ASP A 223 6.02 14.67 -2.76
CA ASP A 223 6.14 14.41 -1.32
C ASP A 223 6.84 13.08 -1.01
N VAL A 224 6.52 12.01 -1.74
CA VAL A 224 6.97 10.64 -1.40
C VAL A 224 8.13 10.10 -2.24
N MET A 225 8.65 10.87 -3.20
CA MET A 225 9.80 10.48 -4.04
C MET A 225 10.85 11.60 -4.25
N TYR A 226 10.52 12.87 -3.93
CA TYR A 226 11.43 14.02 -4.03
C TYR A 226 11.71 14.74 -2.70
N LYS A 227 10.71 14.94 -1.83
CA LYS A 227 10.81 15.64 -0.54
C LYS A 227 10.98 14.76 0.69
N CYS A 228 10.80 13.44 0.58
CA CYS A 228 10.81 12.54 1.74
C CYS A 228 12.15 12.56 2.51
N SER A 229 12.07 12.52 3.84
CA SER A 229 13.23 12.59 4.73
C SER A 229 13.10 11.55 5.85
N PRO A 230 13.43 10.27 5.56
CA PRO A 230 13.43 9.21 6.57
C PRO A 230 14.54 9.46 7.61
N VAL A 231 14.29 9.03 8.84
CA VAL A 231 15.28 9.18 9.92
C VAL A 231 16.31 8.05 9.82
N ALA A 232 17.54 8.41 9.45
CA ALA A 232 18.65 7.46 9.38
C ALA A 232 18.88 6.76 10.73
N GLY A 233 18.74 5.42 10.73
CA GLY A 233 19.11 4.59 11.88
C GLY A 233 20.61 4.62 12.19
N PRO A 234 21.02 4.20 13.39
CA PRO A 234 22.44 4.08 13.72
C PRO A 234 23.12 3.08 12.78
N ASN A 235 24.26 3.47 12.20
CA ASN A 235 25.07 2.71 11.25
C ASN A 235 24.52 2.61 9.80
N VAL A 236 23.58 3.47 9.39
CA VAL A 236 23.25 3.63 7.96
C VAL A 236 24.50 4.09 7.18
N THR A 237 24.88 3.30 6.17
CA THR A 237 26.08 3.51 5.31
C THR A 237 25.76 3.41 3.82
N TRP A 238 24.48 3.36 3.47
CA TRP A 238 23.95 3.36 2.10
C TRP A 238 23.04 4.58 1.91
N LYS A 239 22.74 4.94 0.65
CA LYS A 239 21.74 5.96 0.38
C LYS A 239 20.37 5.47 0.86
N ILE A 240 19.72 6.31 1.66
CA ILE A 240 18.28 6.29 1.95
C ILE A 240 17.72 7.68 1.61
N GLY A 241 16.40 7.79 1.51
CA GLY A 241 15.71 9.06 1.42
C GLY A 241 15.72 9.73 0.04
N CYS A 242 14.89 10.75 -0.06
CA CYS A 242 14.66 11.49 -1.28
C CYS A 242 15.75 12.56 -1.53
N PRO A 243 15.94 13.01 -2.78
CA PRO A 243 15.24 12.55 -3.99
C PRO A 243 15.69 11.15 -4.43
N TYR A 244 14.74 10.26 -4.72
CA TYR A 244 15.05 8.89 -5.16
C TYR A 244 15.73 8.91 -6.52
N SER A 245 16.88 8.24 -6.62
CA SER A 245 17.69 8.20 -7.86
C SER A 245 17.03 7.41 -9.00
N SER A 246 16.02 6.61 -8.66
CA SER A 246 15.14 5.89 -9.58
C SER A 246 14.01 6.78 -10.16
N TYR A 247 13.58 7.80 -9.41
CA TYR A 247 12.56 8.78 -9.80
C TYR A 247 13.13 10.00 -10.52
N MET A 248 14.29 10.51 -10.07
CA MET A 248 14.90 11.75 -10.57
C MET A 248 14.97 11.89 -12.10
N PRO A 249 15.34 10.88 -12.90
CA PRO A 249 15.40 11.01 -14.36
C PRO A 249 14.08 11.41 -15.02
N PHE A 250 12.94 11.04 -14.41
CA PHE A 250 11.61 11.39 -14.91
C PHE A 250 11.28 12.86 -14.63
N TYR A 251 11.57 13.33 -13.41
CA TYR A 251 11.43 14.74 -13.06
C TYR A 251 12.41 15.63 -13.85
N GLU A 252 13.67 15.22 -14.02
CA GLU A 252 14.66 15.95 -14.81
C GLU A 252 14.27 16.06 -16.29
N TYR A 253 13.57 15.05 -16.83
CA TYR A 253 13.04 15.07 -18.18
C TYR A 253 11.78 15.94 -18.30
N TYR A 254 10.70 15.59 -17.59
CA TYR A 254 9.39 16.26 -17.74
C TYR A 254 9.35 17.64 -17.09
N GLY A 255 10.16 17.91 -16.07
CA GLY A 255 10.12 19.14 -15.26
C GLY A 255 8.97 19.21 -14.24
N GLU A 256 8.13 18.17 -14.20
CA GLU A 256 6.86 18.13 -13.49
C GLU A 256 6.79 16.89 -12.59
N PHE A 257 6.38 17.04 -11.34
CA PHE A 257 6.43 15.94 -10.38
C PHE A 257 5.34 14.89 -10.64
N ASP A 258 4.12 15.33 -10.96
CA ASP A 258 2.98 14.46 -11.27
C ASP A 258 2.82 14.23 -12.79
N TYR A 259 3.94 14.18 -13.53
CA TYR A 259 3.97 14.05 -14.99
C TYR A 259 3.00 12.98 -15.54
N ALA A 260 2.89 11.83 -14.88
CA ALA A 260 2.01 10.75 -15.31
C ALA A 260 0.52 11.10 -15.11
N ASN A 261 0.16 11.80 -14.02
CA ASN A 261 -1.18 12.37 -13.86
C ASN A 261 -1.49 13.47 -14.88
N GLN A 262 -0.51 14.32 -15.22
CA GLN A 262 -0.67 15.33 -16.27
C GLN A 262 -0.97 14.66 -17.63
N ILE A 263 -0.20 13.64 -18.03
CA ILE A 263 -0.44 12.85 -19.26
C ILE A 263 -1.83 12.20 -19.25
N VAL A 264 -2.19 11.49 -18.16
CA VAL A 264 -3.45 10.74 -18.08
C VAL A 264 -4.66 11.68 -18.03
N THR A 265 -4.58 12.80 -17.31
CA THR A 265 -5.66 13.80 -17.24
C THR A 265 -5.84 14.50 -18.59
N ALA A 266 -4.76 14.81 -19.29
CA ALA A 266 -4.80 15.38 -20.63
C ALA A 266 -5.47 14.43 -21.65
N ALA A 267 -5.10 13.15 -21.63
CA ALA A 267 -5.71 12.12 -22.48
C ALA A 267 -7.21 11.91 -22.16
N LEU A 268 -7.57 11.77 -20.88
CA LEU A 268 -8.96 11.65 -20.43
C LEU A 268 -9.81 12.85 -20.86
N THR A 269 -9.30 14.08 -20.73
CA THR A 269 -10.04 15.31 -21.07
C THR A 269 -10.01 15.67 -22.55
N GLY A 270 -9.15 15.05 -23.36
CA GLY A 270 -8.92 15.47 -24.76
C GLY A 270 -8.33 16.88 -24.86
N SER A 271 -7.59 17.32 -23.83
CA SER A 271 -7.11 18.70 -23.68
C SER A 271 -5.64 18.74 -23.27
N ASN A 272 -4.97 19.87 -23.51
CA ASN A 272 -3.59 20.08 -23.07
C ASN A 272 -3.51 20.91 -21.78
N ALA A 273 -4.64 21.15 -21.10
CA ALA A 273 -4.75 22.11 -19.99
C ALA A 273 -3.94 21.76 -18.74
N THR A 274 -3.39 20.54 -18.69
CA THR A 274 -2.54 20.03 -17.60
C THR A 274 -1.10 19.74 -18.04
N LEU A 275 -0.69 20.07 -19.27
CA LEU A 275 0.64 19.72 -19.81
C LEU A 275 1.58 20.92 -19.79
N SER A 276 2.46 21.01 -18.78
CA SER A 276 3.46 22.08 -18.63
C SER A 276 4.91 21.63 -18.86
N PHE A 277 5.13 20.49 -19.53
CA PHE A 277 6.43 19.83 -19.57
C PHE A 277 7.59 20.59 -20.22
N LYS A 278 8.76 20.42 -19.60
CA LYS A 278 10.10 20.79 -20.08
C LYS A 278 10.55 19.98 -21.32
N ASN A 279 10.21 18.69 -21.38
CA ASN A 279 10.49 17.79 -22.52
C ASN A 279 9.32 16.82 -22.74
N GLY A 280 9.29 16.15 -23.90
CA GLY A 280 8.25 15.16 -24.21
C GLY A 280 6.90 15.79 -24.56
N GLY A 281 6.91 16.97 -25.19
CA GLY A 281 5.71 17.69 -25.59
C GLY A 281 4.76 16.82 -26.44
N MET A 282 3.48 16.83 -26.07
CA MET A 282 2.42 16.02 -26.67
C MET A 282 1.11 16.81 -26.69
N SER A 283 0.12 16.35 -27.46
CA SER A 283 -1.19 16.99 -27.57
C SER A 283 -2.30 15.95 -27.63
N PHE A 284 -3.38 16.19 -26.89
CA PHE A 284 -4.64 15.43 -26.97
C PHE A 284 -5.79 16.26 -27.53
N VAL A 285 -5.59 17.58 -27.70
CA VAL A 285 -6.50 18.44 -28.47
C VAL A 285 -6.56 17.92 -29.91
N GLY A 286 -7.75 17.49 -30.34
CA GLY A 286 -7.99 16.91 -31.66
C GLY A 286 -7.45 15.48 -31.87
N ALA A 287 -6.96 14.82 -30.81
CA ALA A 287 -6.52 13.43 -30.90
C ALA A 287 -7.72 12.46 -30.90
N GLU A 288 -7.66 11.43 -31.74
CA GLU A 288 -8.69 10.40 -31.82
C GLU A 288 -8.92 9.68 -30.48
N ASP A 289 -10.16 9.26 -30.26
CA ASP A 289 -10.56 8.53 -29.06
C ASP A 289 -9.76 7.22 -28.87
N VAL A 290 -9.33 6.56 -29.95
CA VAL A 290 -8.43 5.39 -29.91
C VAL A 290 -7.07 5.77 -29.30
N ALA A 291 -6.49 6.89 -29.70
CA ALA A 291 -5.21 7.38 -29.21
C ALA A 291 -5.30 7.83 -27.75
N ARG A 292 -6.36 8.58 -27.40
CA ARG A 292 -6.67 8.98 -26.01
C ARG A 292 -6.83 7.76 -25.10
N LYS A 293 -7.62 6.76 -25.52
CA LYS A 293 -7.87 5.49 -24.83
C LYS A 293 -6.60 4.71 -24.55
N GLU A 294 -5.80 4.48 -25.58
CA GLU A 294 -4.54 3.75 -25.46
C GLU A 294 -3.52 4.52 -24.61
N MET A 295 -3.56 5.87 -24.58
CA MET A 295 -2.72 6.66 -23.67
C MET A 295 -3.20 6.56 -22.22
N THR A 296 -4.48 6.83 -21.93
CA THR A 296 -5.04 6.74 -20.56
C THR A 296 -4.76 5.35 -19.96
N LYS A 297 -5.07 4.28 -20.72
CA LYS A 297 -4.86 2.88 -20.33
C LYS A 297 -3.39 2.54 -20.02
N LYS A 298 -2.45 3.08 -20.80
CA LYS A 298 -1.01 2.79 -20.63
C LYS A 298 -0.34 3.71 -19.62
N GLY A 299 -0.75 4.98 -19.52
CA GLY A 299 -0.24 5.92 -18.52
C GLY A 299 -0.55 5.44 -17.11
N THR A 300 -1.81 5.07 -16.85
CA THR A 300 -2.23 4.48 -15.58
C THR A 300 -1.41 3.24 -15.20
N ALA A 301 -1.38 2.19 -16.03
CA ALA A 301 -0.67 0.96 -15.71
C ALA A 301 0.87 1.05 -15.77
N TYR A 302 1.44 1.84 -16.69
CA TYR A 302 2.86 1.79 -17.03
C TYR A 302 3.63 3.10 -16.78
N MET A 303 2.97 4.13 -16.26
CA MET A 303 3.62 5.32 -15.69
C MET A 303 3.22 5.49 -14.22
N ASN A 304 1.93 5.60 -13.90
CA ASN A 304 1.46 5.77 -12.51
C ASN A 304 1.80 4.56 -11.64
N VAL A 305 1.31 3.37 -11.98
CA VAL A 305 1.58 2.14 -11.20
C VAL A 305 3.05 1.73 -11.31
N TRP A 306 3.69 1.86 -12.47
CA TRP A 306 5.11 1.54 -12.64
C TRP A 306 6.01 2.34 -11.68
N MET A 307 5.80 3.66 -11.59
CA MET A 307 6.58 4.49 -10.67
C MET A 307 6.20 4.22 -9.21
N TYR A 308 4.95 3.84 -8.93
CA TYR A 308 4.53 3.50 -7.57
C TYR A 308 5.14 2.19 -7.06
N VAL A 309 5.29 1.16 -7.91
CA VAL A 309 6.09 -0.04 -7.59
C VAL A 309 7.52 0.34 -7.19
N VAL A 310 8.16 1.24 -7.96
CA VAL A 310 9.52 1.73 -7.65
C VAL A 310 9.55 2.49 -6.32
N ARG A 311 8.54 3.31 -6.03
CA ARG A 311 8.39 4.02 -4.74
C ARG A 311 8.35 3.05 -3.56
N GLU A 312 7.53 2.00 -3.63
CA GLU A 312 7.40 1.04 -2.53
C GLU A 312 8.70 0.23 -2.30
N LEU A 313 9.47 -0.05 -3.36
CA LEU A 313 10.81 -0.66 -3.23
C LEU A 313 11.84 0.29 -2.58
N GLU A 314 11.78 1.60 -2.84
CA GLU A 314 12.64 2.60 -2.18
C GLU A 314 12.22 2.79 -0.70
N ASP A 315 10.92 2.91 -0.42
CA ASP A 315 10.36 3.06 0.93
C ASP A 315 10.74 1.87 1.82
N ALA A 316 10.74 0.65 1.26
CA ALA A 316 11.20 -0.57 1.92
C ALA A 316 12.69 -0.52 2.34
N ILE A 317 13.54 0.23 1.64
CA ILE A 317 14.96 0.42 2.00
C ILE A 317 15.10 1.50 3.09
N ASP A 318 14.24 2.51 3.06
CA ASP A 318 14.25 3.64 3.98
C ASP A 318 13.69 3.28 5.36
N ASP A 319 12.65 2.44 5.43
CA ASP A 319 12.10 1.86 6.67
C ASP A 319 12.96 0.71 7.25
N CYS A 320 14.07 0.34 6.59
CA CYS A 320 14.87 -0.83 6.97
C CYS A 320 15.84 -0.55 8.14
N VAL A 321 15.71 -1.34 9.21
CA VAL A 321 16.49 -1.24 10.45
C VAL A 321 17.56 -2.35 10.50
N THR A 322 18.84 -1.98 10.44
CA THR A 322 19.94 -2.96 10.50
C THR A 322 20.07 -3.65 11.85
N GLY A 323 20.36 -4.96 11.82
CA GLY A 323 20.70 -5.75 13.02
C GLY A 323 19.53 -6.07 13.95
N CYS A 324 18.29 -5.76 13.56
CA CYS A 324 17.08 -6.10 14.30
C CYS A 324 16.10 -6.86 13.40
N ILE A 325 15.93 -8.16 13.65
CA ILE A 325 15.01 -9.01 12.87
C ILE A 325 13.56 -8.54 13.07
N ASP A 326 13.11 -8.38 14.32
CA ASP A 326 11.73 -8.05 14.67
C ASP A 326 11.32 -6.59 14.32
N CYS A 327 12.26 -5.73 13.92
CA CYS A 327 11.98 -4.32 13.58
C CYS A 327 11.45 -4.12 12.15
N ASN A 328 11.75 -5.05 11.23
CA ASN A 328 11.60 -4.81 9.79
C ASN A 328 10.21 -5.10 9.22
N TYR A 329 9.15 -5.15 10.04
CA TYR A 329 7.78 -5.37 9.56
C TYR A 329 7.32 -4.30 8.56
N ALA A 330 7.62 -3.02 8.81
CA ALA A 330 7.16 -1.93 7.94
C ALA A 330 7.91 -1.95 6.59
N SER A 331 9.24 -2.12 6.64
CA SER A 331 10.10 -2.35 5.48
C SER A 331 9.66 -3.56 4.63
N ALA A 332 9.39 -4.71 5.25
CA ALA A 332 8.88 -5.89 4.55
C ALA A 332 7.46 -5.67 3.99
N HIS A 333 6.63 -4.87 4.66
CA HIS A 333 5.29 -4.51 4.19
C HIS A 333 5.34 -3.66 2.91
N ALA A 334 6.18 -2.62 2.86
CA ALA A 334 6.39 -1.85 1.64
C ALA A 334 6.96 -2.71 0.49
N TRP A 335 7.87 -3.64 0.79
CA TRP A 335 8.36 -4.58 -0.23
C TRP A 335 7.26 -5.52 -0.74
N ASP A 336 6.40 -6.05 0.14
CA ASP A 336 5.21 -6.82 -0.26
C ASP A 336 4.21 -5.96 -1.05
N GLU A 337 4.01 -4.67 -0.70
CA GLU A 337 3.16 -3.72 -1.45
C GLU A 337 3.67 -3.57 -2.89
N ALA A 338 5.00 -3.48 -3.10
CA ALA A 338 5.60 -3.42 -4.42
C ALA A 338 5.30 -4.67 -5.27
N VAL A 339 5.37 -5.88 -4.69
CA VAL A 339 5.04 -7.13 -5.40
C VAL A 339 3.56 -7.17 -5.77
N ALA A 340 2.69 -6.71 -4.87
CA ALA A 340 1.25 -6.63 -5.10
C ALA A 340 0.90 -5.64 -6.24
N PHE A 341 1.51 -4.45 -6.25
CA PHE A 341 1.34 -3.46 -7.32
C PHE A 341 2.03 -3.82 -8.64
N TYR A 342 3.06 -4.67 -8.62
CA TYR A 342 3.65 -5.20 -9.85
C TYR A 342 2.72 -6.20 -10.56
N THR A 343 2.01 -7.01 -9.76
CA THR A 343 1.31 -8.21 -10.22
C THR A 343 -0.18 -7.97 -10.47
N GLY A 344 -0.89 -7.44 -9.47
CA GLY A 344 -2.35 -7.33 -9.48
C GLY A 344 -3.08 -8.57 -8.95
N SER A 345 -4.33 -8.40 -8.53
CA SER A 345 -5.19 -9.49 -8.02
C SER A 345 -5.61 -10.47 -9.14
N LEU A 346 -5.78 -9.99 -10.37
CA LEU A 346 -6.34 -10.72 -11.51
C LEU A 346 -5.40 -11.79 -12.08
N GLU A 347 -4.12 -11.80 -11.70
CA GLU A 347 -3.21 -12.89 -12.06
C GLU A 347 -3.52 -14.19 -11.29
N GLY A 348 -4.25 -14.12 -10.18
CA GLY A 348 -4.55 -15.26 -9.32
C GLY A 348 -3.30 -15.86 -8.68
N GLU A 349 -3.40 -17.11 -8.23
CA GLU A 349 -2.26 -17.87 -7.67
C GLU A 349 -1.33 -18.47 -8.74
N THR A 350 -1.78 -18.50 -10.00
CA THR A 350 -1.10 -19.24 -11.09
C THR A 350 -0.63 -18.38 -12.27
N GLY A 351 -0.89 -17.07 -12.27
CA GLY A 351 -0.36 -16.13 -13.26
C GLY A 351 -1.04 -16.30 -14.61
N ILE A 352 -2.33 -15.98 -14.70
CA ILE A 352 -3.15 -16.26 -15.90
C ILE A 352 -2.55 -15.69 -17.19
N SER A 353 -1.80 -14.58 -17.11
CA SER A 353 -1.13 -13.96 -18.25
C SER A 353 -0.12 -14.88 -18.96
N GLN A 354 0.48 -15.85 -18.25
CA GLN A 354 1.41 -16.80 -18.85
C GLN A 354 0.70 -17.74 -19.87
N PHE A 355 -0.62 -17.88 -19.72
CA PHE A 355 -1.51 -18.60 -20.61
C PHE A 355 -2.29 -17.68 -21.57
N GLY A 356 -2.18 -16.35 -21.42
CA GLY A 356 -2.90 -15.35 -22.23
C GLY A 356 -2.64 -15.44 -23.73
N HIS A 357 -1.49 -15.99 -24.14
CA HIS A 357 -1.19 -16.32 -25.55
C HIS A 357 -2.10 -17.44 -26.13
N ARG A 358 -2.78 -18.21 -25.28
CA ARG A 358 -3.78 -19.25 -25.65
C ARG A 358 -5.21 -18.84 -25.32
N THR A 359 -5.41 -18.16 -24.20
CA THR A 359 -6.76 -17.83 -23.68
C THR A 359 -7.27 -16.45 -24.10
N GLY A 360 -6.37 -15.54 -24.51
CA GLY A 360 -6.69 -14.12 -24.70
C GLY A 360 -6.87 -13.32 -23.40
N VAL A 361 -6.85 -13.99 -22.23
CA VAL A 361 -7.06 -13.38 -20.91
C VAL A 361 -5.71 -13.06 -20.27
N PHE A 362 -5.60 -11.86 -19.71
CA PHE A 362 -4.42 -11.33 -19.03
C PHE A 362 -4.87 -10.52 -17.81
N GLY A 363 -4.00 -10.39 -16.80
CA GLY A 363 -4.11 -9.34 -15.79
C GLY A 363 -3.92 -7.94 -16.38
N LYS A 364 -3.83 -6.92 -15.52
CA LYS A 364 -3.87 -5.51 -15.96
C LYS A 364 -2.60 -4.70 -15.70
N LEU A 365 -1.67 -5.20 -14.87
CA LEU A 365 -0.48 -4.47 -14.45
C LEU A 365 0.79 -4.97 -15.16
N LEU A 366 1.95 -4.83 -14.51
CA LEU A 366 3.26 -4.95 -15.14
C LEU A 366 3.62 -6.40 -15.49
N TYR A 367 3.28 -7.34 -14.60
CA TYR A 367 3.42 -8.79 -14.87
C TYR A 367 2.72 -9.20 -16.17
N ALA A 368 1.46 -8.75 -16.33
CA ALA A 368 0.65 -8.99 -17.52
C ALA A 368 1.25 -8.38 -18.78
N LEU A 369 1.80 -7.16 -18.69
CA LEU A 369 2.52 -6.56 -19.81
C LEU A 369 3.71 -7.43 -20.22
N ALA A 370 4.54 -7.85 -19.27
CA ALA A 370 5.74 -8.64 -19.53
C ALA A 370 5.42 -9.94 -20.28
N ASP A 371 4.48 -10.76 -19.81
CA ASP A 371 4.05 -11.99 -20.50
C ASP A 371 3.53 -11.68 -21.91
N LYS A 372 2.67 -10.66 -22.01
CA LYS A 372 2.11 -10.22 -23.29
C LYS A 372 3.19 -9.71 -24.26
N ARG A 373 4.33 -9.18 -23.78
CA ARG A 373 5.49 -8.81 -24.63
C ARG A 373 6.36 -10.01 -24.96
N ALA A 374 6.61 -10.90 -24.01
CA ALA A 374 7.53 -12.03 -24.14
C ALA A 374 7.17 -12.94 -25.33
N GLY A 375 5.88 -13.25 -25.51
CA GLY A 375 5.40 -14.01 -26.68
C GLY A 375 5.57 -13.28 -28.02
N ASN A 376 5.80 -11.96 -28.05
CA ASN A 376 6.10 -11.21 -29.28
C ASN A 376 7.60 -11.11 -29.58
N PHE A 377 8.47 -11.34 -28.60
CA PHE A 377 9.93 -11.21 -28.72
C PHE A 377 10.68 -12.54 -28.55
N LYS A 378 9.95 -13.66 -28.45
CA LYS A 378 10.50 -15.00 -28.13
C LYS A 378 11.35 -14.97 -26.85
N SER A 379 10.85 -14.28 -25.82
CA SER A 379 11.54 -14.10 -24.52
C SER A 379 10.73 -14.63 -23.33
N ALA A 380 9.93 -15.68 -23.57
CA ALA A 380 9.19 -16.41 -22.54
C ALA A 380 9.94 -17.68 -22.08
N GLY A 381 9.47 -18.30 -21.01
CA GLY A 381 10.09 -19.43 -20.34
C GLY A 381 11.28 -19.03 -19.46
N VAL A 382 11.69 -19.94 -18.58
CA VAL A 382 12.81 -19.74 -17.64
C VAL A 382 14.17 -19.53 -18.32
N LEU A 383 14.31 -19.90 -19.60
CA LEU A 383 15.51 -19.63 -20.41
C LEU A 383 15.40 -18.33 -21.23
N GLY A 384 14.19 -17.83 -21.51
CA GLY A 384 13.96 -16.65 -22.33
C GLY A 384 14.12 -16.88 -23.83
N ASP A 385 13.80 -18.09 -24.31
CA ASP A 385 13.90 -18.55 -25.70
C ASP A 385 12.57 -19.10 -26.26
N SER A 386 11.47 -18.99 -25.52
CA SER A 386 10.14 -19.46 -25.92
C SER A 386 9.21 -18.31 -26.34
N VAL A 387 8.15 -18.64 -27.08
CA VAL A 387 6.99 -17.74 -27.32
C VAL A 387 5.82 -18.00 -26.36
N SER A 388 5.94 -19.00 -25.49
CA SER A 388 4.89 -19.49 -24.58
C SER A 388 5.42 -19.77 -23.16
N GLY A 389 4.56 -19.59 -22.16
CA GLY A 389 4.92 -19.58 -20.74
C GLY A 389 5.11 -18.15 -20.22
N GLY A 390 5.50 -18.01 -18.95
CA GLY A 390 5.75 -16.71 -18.32
C GLY A 390 6.97 -16.01 -18.93
N ALA A 391 7.03 -14.69 -18.84
CA ALA A 391 8.15 -13.91 -19.32
C ALA A 391 9.43 -14.23 -18.54
N LYS A 392 10.57 -14.30 -19.23
CA LYS A 392 11.89 -14.43 -18.58
C LYS A 392 12.10 -13.34 -17.52
N VAL A 393 11.68 -12.11 -17.81
CA VAL A 393 11.80 -10.99 -16.87
C VAL A 393 10.88 -11.13 -15.64
N ASN A 394 9.73 -11.80 -15.75
CA ASN A 394 8.88 -12.11 -14.60
C ASN A 394 9.58 -13.12 -13.68
N HIS A 395 10.23 -14.15 -14.24
CA HIS A 395 11.01 -15.12 -13.47
C HIS A 395 12.21 -14.47 -12.75
N GLU A 396 12.93 -13.55 -13.40
CA GLU A 396 14.03 -12.81 -12.75
C GLU A 396 13.53 -11.86 -11.66
N ILE A 397 12.45 -11.09 -11.93
CA ILE A 397 11.88 -10.14 -10.96
C ILE A 397 11.37 -10.86 -9.72
N PHE A 398 10.74 -12.03 -9.83
CA PHE A 398 10.26 -12.76 -8.66
C PHE A 398 11.41 -13.35 -7.82
N SER A 399 12.46 -13.87 -8.46
CA SER A 399 13.70 -14.27 -7.77
C SER A 399 14.36 -13.09 -7.02
N LEU A 400 14.30 -11.88 -7.60
CA LEU A 400 14.76 -10.66 -6.96
C LEU A 400 13.83 -10.19 -5.82
N PHE A 401 12.51 -10.35 -5.95
CA PHE A 401 11.56 -10.07 -4.86
C PHE A 401 11.79 -10.99 -3.66
N ASP A 402 11.91 -12.31 -3.87
CA ASP A 402 12.25 -13.29 -2.83
C ASP A 402 13.58 -12.93 -2.15
N GLY A 403 14.60 -12.60 -2.95
CA GLY A 403 15.92 -12.20 -2.48
C GLY A 403 15.92 -10.90 -1.65
N GLY A 404 15.15 -9.90 -2.06
CA GLY A 404 15.04 -8.63 -1.36
C GLY A 404 14.30 -8.75 -0.04
N GLN A 405 13.11 -9.38 -0.03
CA GLN A 405 12.33 -9.63 1.19
C GLN A 405 13.18 -10.39 2.22
N LYS A 406 13.93 -11.41 1.78
CA LYS A 406 14.86 -12.15 2.63
C LYS A 406 15.92 -11.27 3.29
N TRP A 407 16.51 -10.30 2.59
CA TRP A 407 17.49 -9.40 3.22
C TRP A 407 16.83 -8.39 4.17
N LEU A 408 15.65 -7.85 3.85
CA LEU A 408 14.92 -6.95 4.75
C LEU A 408 14.53 -7.65 6.06
N LEU A 409 13.99 -8.86 5.99
CA LEU A 409 13.65 -9.67 7.16
C LEU A 409 14.87 -10.07 8.03
N ASN A 410 16.08 -10.05 7.46
CA ASN A 410 17.33 -10.27 8.20
C ASN A 410 18.01 -8.96 8.67
N GLY A 411 17.41 -7.79 8.43
CA GLY A 411 18.01 -6.49 8.75
C GLY A 411 19.29 -6.21 7.97
N GLU A 412 19.39 -6.69 6.73
CA GLU A 412 20.57 -6.62 5.85
C GLU A 412 20.41 -5.53 4.76
N CYS A 413 19.83 -4.40 5.16
CA CYS A 413 19.35 -3.29 4.32
C CYS A 413 20.27 -2.89 3.15
N ARG A 414 21.60 -2.84 3.39
CA ARG A 414 22.62 -2.50 2.38
C ARG A 414 22.59 -3.41 1.13
N LYS A 415 22.10 -4.65 1.27
CA LYS A 415 22.03 -5.63 0.17
C LYS A 415 20.81 -5.46 -0.74
N VAL A 416 19.85 -4.62 -0.37
CA VAL A 416 18.55 -4.50 -1.07
C VAL A 416 18.58 -3.43 -2.17
N ARG A 417 19.34 -2.35 -1.98
CA ARG A 417 19.49 -1.30 -3.02
C ARG A 417 20.02 -1.83 -4.37
N PRO A 418 20.97 -2.78 -4.44
CA PRO A 418 21.33 -3.44 -5.70
C PRO A 418 20.19 -4.28 -6.31
N ILE A 419 19.37 -4.94 -5.49
CA ILE A 419 18.25 -5.77 -5.95
C ILE A 419 17.16 -4.88 -6.58
N LEU A 420 16.82 -3.77 -5.94
CA LEU A 420 15.93 -2.73 -6.51
C LEU A 420 16.46 -2.27 -7.89
N GLN A 421 17.77 -2.01 -8.00
CA GLN A 421 18.38 -1.58 -9.26
C GLN A 421 18.28 -2.63 -10.38
N GLU A 422 18.34 -3.92 -10.09
CA GLU A 422 18.06 -4.96 -11.10
C GLU A 422 16.56 -5.06 -11.42
N ILE A 423 15.67 -5.02 -10.42
CA ILE A 423 14.21 -5.03 -10.62
C ILE A 423 13.79 -3.89 -11.57
N VAL A 424 14.28 -2.67 -11.36
CA VAL A 424 13.99 -1.51 -12.22
C VAL A 424 14.45 -1.73 -13.67
N LYS A 425 15.60 -2.38 -13.90
CA LYS A 425 16.07 -2.72 -15.26
C LYS A 425 15.15 -3.75 -15.92
N TYR A 426 14.80 -4.82 -15.22
CA TYR A 426 13.88 -5.83 -15.75
C TYR A 426 12.48 -5.26 -15.99
N MET A 427 11.99 -4.37 -15.13
CA MET A 427 10.73 -3.62 -15.27
C MET A 427 10.70 -2.69 -16.50
N ALA A 428 11.87 -2.26 -17.02
CA ALA A 428 11.95 -1.44 -18.23
C ALA A 428 11.87 -2.27 -19.53
N ILE A 429 12.26 -3.55 -19.51
CA ILE A 429 12.30 -4.41 -20.71
C ILE A 429 10.91 -4.53 -21.38
N PRO A 430 9.79 -4.78 -20.67
CA PRO A 430 8.47 -4.80 -21.28
C PRO A 430 8.02 -3.46 -21.88
N LEU A 431 8.51 -2.33 -21.33
CA LEU A 431 8.25 -1.01 -21.90
C LEU A 431 8.97 -0.85 -23.24
N LEU A 432 10.26 -1.19 -23.29
CA LEU A 432 11.08 -1.17 -24.51
C LEU A 432 10.52 -2.11 -25.59
N GLN A 433 10.17 -3.35 -25.22
CA GLN A 433 9.49 -4.30 -26.10
C GLN A 433 8.10 -3.80 -26.57
N GLY A 434 7.41 -3.02 -25.73
CA GLY A 434 6.20 -2.29 -26.10
C GLY A 434 6.47 -1.30 -27.22
N THR A 435 7.34 -0.32 -26.96
CA THR A 435 7.72 0.74 -27.90
C THR A 435 8.21 0.19 -29.23
N LEU A 436 9.14 -0.77 -29.22
CA LEU A 436 9.69 -1.39 -30.43
C LEU A 436 8.59 -2.04 -31.30
N ARG A 437 7.62 -2.73 -30.69
CA ARG A 437 6.53 -3.36 -31.46
C ARG A 437 5.50 -2.34 -31.97
N TYR A 438 5.20 -1.27 -31.24
CA TYR A 438 4.32 -0.22 -31.78
C TYR A 438 5.00 0.56 -32.91
N ALA A 439 6.31 0.84 -32.80
CA ALA A 439 7.10 1.43 -33.89
C ALA A 439 7.13 0.53 -35.15
N HIS A 440 7.38 -0.77 -34.99
CA HIS A 440 7.30 -1.73 -36.09
C HIS A 440 5.91 -1.77 -36.74
N LYS A 441 4.83 -1.74 -35.94
CA LYS A 441 3.47 -1.74 -36.50
C LYS A 441 3.25 -0.51 -37.39
N VAL A 442 3.43 0.69 -36.85
CA VAL A 442 3.24 1.94 -37.61
C VAL A 442 4.11 1.98 -38.86
N GLY A 443 5.37 1.52 -38.79
CA GLY A 443 6.29 1.49 -39.94
C GLY A 443 6.06 0.39 -40.97
N VAL A 444 5.17 -0.58 -40.71
CA VAL A 444 4.69 -1.55 -41.72
C VAL A 444 3.32 -1.11 -42.23
N ASP A 445 2.42 -0.73 -41.32
CA ASP A 445 1.09 -0.19 -41.63
C ASP A 445 1.20 1.05 -42.58
N SER A 446 2.33 1.80 -42.54
CA SER A 446 2.64 2.92 -43.47
C SER A 446 3.17 2.53 -44.85
N ASN A 447 3.61 1.28 -45.06
CA ASN A 447 4.17 0.81 -46.34
C ASN A 447 3.14 0.03 -47.19
N ASP A 448 2.04 -0.41 -46.58
CA ASP A 448 0.92 -1.10 -47.25
C ASP A 448 -0.21 -0.14 -47.68
N SER A 449 0.06 1.17 -47.73
CA SER A 449 -0.84 2.18 -48.32
C SER A 449 -0.50 2.42 -49.81
N PRO A 450 -1.47 2.34 -50.74
CA PRO A 450 -1.25 2.47 -52.18
C PRO A 450 -1.13 3.92 -52.69
#